data_AF-A0A7Y4Y382-F1
#
_entry.id   AF-A0A7Y4Y382-F1
#
_cell.length_a   1.000
_cell.length_b   1.000
_cell.length_c   1.000
_cell.angle_alpha   90.00
_cell.angle_beta   90.00
_cell.angle_gamma   90.00
#
_symmetry.space_group_name_H-M   'P 1'
#
loop_
_entity.id
_entity.type
_entity.pdbx_description
1 polymer ?
#
loop_
_entity_poly.entity_id
_entity_poly.type
_entity_poly.pdbx_seq_one_letter_code
_entity_poly.pdbx_strand_id
1 'polypeptide(L)'
;MGDWQRWRETVADQARLREWRRDGVLDAAATAAARKTLGPAPDAALWRWFLDRLALWLGVALCAAGVICFIAANWEHIGKFTRLYGMQALVIAAVAVAARLGLARLGGQAALWLAMVLLGGLLALIGQTYQTGADTWELFTLWAALALPWAFAGRHAALWLLWVAVANIALGLWADTAGSDWMNDERSMTLVGLFDLALYCLWSIAAARWAEFAGHAGPRLLAAAALFCLSPPAILAAIDHVAPEFGYELCAWLAAIAVLTAFELRRRRDRAVFAMLLVAAIGVSTVWLYRLATYFLFTRHDEPAALWLVLAMVVVGEATAGALWLRRMDQQMEHREARA
;
A
#
# COMPACT_ATOMS: atom_id res chain seq x y z
N MET A 1 14.88 -8.87 14.98
CA MET A 1 14.92 -9.31 13.56
C MET A 1 13.70 -10.16 13.29
N GLY A 2 12.81 -9.74 12.38
CA GLY A 2 11.64 -10.55 12.02
C GLY A 2 12.06 -11.74 11.15
N ASP A 3 11.40 -12.88 11.31
CA ASP A 3 11.68 -14.13 10.56
C ASP A 3 11.77 -13.91 9.04
N TRP A 4 11.05 -12.90 8.52
CA TRP A 4 11.11 -12.46 7.13
C TRP A 4 12.43 -11.83 6.69
N GLN A 5 13.05 -10.98 7.52
CA GLN A 5 14.35 -10.37 7.20
C GLN A 5 15.43 -11.45 7.19
N ARG A 6 15.43 -12.31 8.22
CA ARG A 6 16.33 -13.46 8.32
C ARG A 6 16.17 -14.39 7.10
N TRP A 7 14.93 -14.64 6.64
CA TRP A 7 14.70 -15.41 5.41
C TRP A 7 15.33 -14.74 4.17
N ARG A 8 15.05 -13.44 3.95
CA ARG A 8 15.56 -12.71 2.77
C ARG A 8 17.08 -12.66 2.75
N GLU A 9 17.72 -12.36 3.87
CA GLU A 9 19.17 -12.30 4.01
C GLU A 9 19.78 -13.67 3.72
N THR A 10 19.23 -14.73 4.34
CA THR A 10 19.71 -16.11 4.11
C THR A 10 19.56 -16.52 2.64
N VAL A 11 18.45 -16.18 1.98
CA VAL A 11 18.24 -16.45 0.54
C VAL A 11 19.24 -15.69 -0.32
N ALA A 12 19.47 -14.41 -0.03
CA ALA A 12 20.38 -13.54 -0.77
C ALA A 12 21.84 -14.01 -0.64
N ASP A 13 22.26 -14.39 0.57
CA ASP A 13 23.60 -14.90 0.83
C ASP A 13 23.83 -16.26 0.17
N GLN A 14 22.82 -17.14 0.20
CA GLN A 14 22.85 -18.41 -0.53
C GLN A 14 22.93 -18.20 -2.05
N ALA A 15 22.24 -17.19 -2.60
CA ALA A 15 22.30 -16.85 -4.02
C ALA A 15 23.69 -16.33 -4.41
N ARG A 16 24.27 -15.41 -3.62
CA ARG A 16 25.64 -14.92 -3.79
C ARG A 16 26.67 -16.04 -3.74
N LEU A 17 26.51 -16.99 -2.83
CA LEU A 17 27.42 -18.12 -2.71
C LEU A 17 27.39 -19.05 -3.95
N ARG A 18 26.21 -19.20 -4.57
CA ARG A 18 26.07 -19.94 -5.83
C ARG A 18 26.69 -19.19 -6.99
N GLU A 19 26.53 -17.87 -7.02
CA GLU A 19 27.12 -16.99 -8.03
C GLU A 19 28.65 -17.03 -7.96
N TRP A 20 29.25 -16.86 -6.78
CA TRP A 20 30.70 -16.97 -6.58
C TRP A 20 31.28 -18.34 -6.91
N ARG A 21 30.52 -19.43 -6.71
CA ARG A 21 30.92 -20.75 -7.18
C ARG A 21 30.83 -20.86 -8.70
N ARG A 22 29.79 -20.28 -9.32
CA ARG A 22 29.61 -20.28 -10.78
C ARG A 22 30.72 -19.51 -11.48
N ASP A 23 31.12 -18.38 -10.89
CA ASP A 23 32.14 -17.48 -11.44
C ASP A 23 33.57 -17.95 -11.12
N GLY A 24 33.73 -19.11 -10.47
CA GLY A 24 35.03 -19.70 -10.14
C GLY A 24 35.80 -18.98 -9.03
N VAL A 25 35.19 -18.00 -8.36
CA VAL A 25 35.76 -17.23 -7.26
C VAL A 25 35.95 -18.11 -6.01
N LEU A 26 35.07 -19.10 -5.82
CA LEU A 26 35.15 -20.07 -4.72
C LEU A 26 35.33 -21.50 -5.24
N ASP A 27 36.34 -22.18 -4.71
CA ASP A 27 36.53 -23.62 -4.92
C ASP A 27 35.48 -24.44 -4.13
N ALA A 28 35.39 -25.74 -4.40
CA ALA A 28 34.41 -26.62 -3.75
C ALA A 28 34.59 -26.74 -2.21
N ALA A 29 35.82 -26.71 -1.72
CA ALA A 29 36.15 -26.74 -0.29
C ALA A 29 35.81 -25.41 0.40
N ALA A 30 36.10 -24.27 -0.23
CA ALA A 30 35.75 -22.94 0.25
C ALA A 30 34.22 -22.73 0.28
N THR A 31 33.51 -23.24 -0.73
CA THR A 31 32.04 -23.26 -0.77
C THR A 31 31.48 -24.09 0.38
N ALA A 32 32.06 -25.26 0.67
CA ALA A 32 31.61 -26.14 1.74
C ALA A 32 31.87 -25.53 3.14
N ALA A 33 33.00 -24.86 3.32
CA ALA A 33 33.33 -24.12 4.53
C ALA A 33 32.36 -22.95 4.75
N ALA A 34 32.13 -22.12 3.73
CA ALA A 34 31.23 -20.98 3.82
C ALA A 34 29.76 -21.42 4.06
N ARG A 35 29.34 -22.56 3.52
CA ARG A 35 28.01 -23.15 3.80
C ARG A 35 27.87 -23.64 5.24
N LYS A 36 28.95 -24.10 5.89
CA LYS A 36 28.94 -24.43 7.32
C LYS A 36 28.77 -23.19 8.18
N THR A 37 29.31 -22.04 7.77
CA THR A 37 29.21 -20.77 8.50
C THR A 37 27.85 -20.09 8.30
N LEU A 38 27.31 -20.11 7.09
CA LEU A 38 26.01 -19.51 6.73
C LEU A 38 24.80 -20.32 7.20
N GLY A 39 25.00 -21.57 7.61
CA GLY A 39 23.92 -22.50 7.92
C GLY A 39 23.25 -23.09 6.67
N PRO A 40 22.31 -24.04 6.85
CA PRO A 40 21.59 -24.65 5.73
C PRO A 40 20.80 -23.60 4.93
N ALA A 41 20.47 -23.92 3.67
CA ALA A 41 19.51 -23.17 2.86
C ALA A 41 18.23 -22.87 3.67
N PRO A 42 17.46 -21.81 3.34
CA PRO A 42 16.23 -21.47 4.06
C PRO A 42 15.45 -22.73 4.41
N ASP A 43 15.35 -22.98 5.71
CA ASP A 43 14.88 -24.24 6.27
C ASP A 43 13.56 -24.62 5.61
N ALA A 44 13.35 -25.91 5.30
CA ALA A 44 12.09 -26.38 4.73
C ALA A 44 10.89 -25.95 5.60
N ALA A 45 11.12 -25.78 6.92
CA ALA A 45 10.16 -25.22 7.86
C ALA A 45 9.76 -23.76 7.54
N LEU A 46 10.69 -22.92 7.11
CA LEU A 46 10.45 -21.51 6.81
C LEU A 46 9.72 -21.33 5.47
N TRP A 47 10.05 -22.17 4.48
CA TRP A 47 9.27 -22.27 3.24
C TRP A 47 7.85 -22.74 3.49
N ARG A 48 7.66 -23.77 4.32
CA ARG A 48 6.33 -24.23 4.73
C ARG A 48 5.56 -23.11 5.42
N TRP A 49 6.14 -22.43 6.40
CA TRP A 49 5.51 -21.31 7.08
C TRP A 49 5.04 -20.21 6.12
N PHE A 50 5.87 -19.83 5.14
CA PHE A 50 5.51 -18.82 4.13
C PHE A 50 4.37 -19.31 3.23
N LEU A 51 4.50 -20.53 2.69
CA LEU A 51 3.50 -21.12 1.81
C LEU A 51 2.17 -21.34 2.53
N ASP A 52 2.18 -21.74 3.81
CA ASP A 52 0.99 -21.90 4.64
C ASP A 52 0.27 -20.55 4.83
N ARG A 53 1.03 -19.47 5.11
CA ARG A 53 0.48 -18.13 5.27
C ARG A 53 -0.10 -17.60 3.95
N LEU A 54 0.63 -17.78 2.85
CA LEU A 54 0.19 -17.39 1.51
C LEU A 54 -1.05 -18.17 1.09
N ALA A 55 -1.04 -19.49 1.24
CA ALA A 55 -2.15 -20.37 0.91
C ALA A 55 -3.39 -20.04 1.74
N LEU A 56 -3.24 -19.71 3.02
CA LEU A 56 -4.38 -19.30 3.84
C LEU A 56 -5.02 -18.00 3.34
N TRP A 57 -4.23 -16.93 3.16
CA TRP A 57 -4.78 -15.63 2.74
C TRP A 57 -5.34 -15.68 1.33
N LEU A 58 -4.64 -16.35 0.40
CA LEU A 58 -5.13 -16.57 -0.95
C LEU A 58 -6.37 -17.45 -0.95
N GLY A 59 -6.38 -18.54 -0.18
CA GLY A 59 -7.51 -19.45 -0.07
C GLY A 59 -8.76 -18.73 0.46
N VAL A 60 -8.62 -17.92 1.51
CA VAL A 60 -9.73 -17.13 2.04
C VAL A 60 -10.21 -16.07 1.04
N ALA A 61 -9.30 -15.40 0.34
CA ALA A 61 -9.68 -14.44 -0.71
C ALA A 61 -10.43 -15.12 -1.87
N LEU A 62 -9.95 -16.29 -2.31
CA LEU A 62 -10.60 -17.09 -3.34
C LEU A 62 -11.95 -17.65 -2.87
N CYS A 63 -12.09 -18.03 -1.60
CA CYS A 63 -13.39 -18.40 -1.04
C CYS A 63 -14.37 -17.22 -1.08
N ALA A 64 -13.95 -16.03 -0.67
CA ALA A 64 -14.79 -14.84 -0.72
C ALA A 64 -15.22 -14.51 -2.17
N ALA A 65 -14.26 -14.50 -3.09
CA ALA A 65 -14.52 -14.29 -4.51
C ALA A 65 -15.44 -15.39 -5.09
N GLY A 66 -15.19 -16.65 -4.75
CA GLY A 66 -16.00 -17.79 -5.18
C GLY A 66 -17.45 -17.68 -4.73
N VAL A 67 -17.71 -17.25 -3.48
CA VAL A 67 -19.07 -17.01 -2.99
C VAL A 67 -19.76 -15.89 -3.79
N ILE A 68 -19.08 -14.76 -3.99
CA ILE A 68 -19.64 -13.61 -4.72
C ILE A 68 -19.93 -14.01 -6.18
N CYS A 69 -18.96 -14.63 -6.85
CA CYS A 69 -19.11 -15.10 -8.23
C CYS A 69 -20.19 -16.18 -8.36
N PHE A 70 -20.32 -17.09 -7.39
CA PHE A 70 -21.38 -18.10 -7.39
C PHE A 70 -22.76 -17.47 -7.34
N ILE A 71 -22.97 -16.48 -6.46
CA ILE A 71 -24.24 -15.76 -6.37
C ILE A 71 -24.51 -14.96 -7.65
N ALA A 72 -23.50 -14.30 -8.20
CA ALA A 72 -23.62 -13.55 -9.44
C ALA A 72 -23.96 -14.45 -10.64
N ALA A 73 -23.27 -15.59 -10.79
CA ALA A 73 -23.48 -16.53 -11.88
C ALA A 73 -24.84 -17.24 -11.82
N ASN A 74 -25.40 -17.41 -10.61
CA ASN A 74 -26.68 -18.07 -10.40
C ASN A 74 -27.81 -17.08 -10.05
N TRP A 75 -27.65 -15.80 -10.40
CA TRP A 75 -28.56 -14.73 -9.99
C TRP A 75 -30.03 -15.01 -10.35
N GLU A 76 -30.26 -15.50 -11.57
CA GLU A 76 -31.59 -15.82 -12.09
C GLU A 76 -32.17 -17.12 -11.50
N HIS A 77 -31.30 -18.04 -11.09
CA HIS A 77 -31.69 -19.37 -10.61
C HIS A 77 -31.93 -19.44 -9.10
N ILE A 78 -31.39 -18.50 -8.32
CA ILE A 78 -31.53 -18.47 -6.86
C ILE A 78 -32.60 -17.44 -6.47
N GLY A 79 -33.63 -17.88 -5.74
CA GLY A 79 -34.64 -16.98 -5.19
C GLY A 79 -34.05 -15.90 -4.27
N LYS A 80 -34.69 -14.73 -4.22
CA LYS A 80 -34.21 -13.57 -3.43
C LYS A 80 -33.95 -13.90 -1.96
N PHE A 81 -34.84 -14.67 -1.34
CA PHE A 81 -34.73 -15.06 0.06
C PHE A 81 -33.56 -16.00 0.28
N THR A 82 -33.32 -16.95 -0.63
CA THR A 82 -32.19 -17.87 -0.56
C THR A 82 -30.86 -17.13 -0.69
N ARG A 83 -30.77 -16.12 -1.58
CA ARG A 83 -29.58 -15.26 -1.68
C ARG A 83 -29.31 -14.51 -0.37
N LEU A 84 -30.32 -13.84 0.18
CA LEU A 84 -30.16 -13.03 1.39
C LEU A 84 -29.89 -13.88 2.63
N TYR A 85 -30.74 -14.87 2.93
CA TYR A 85 -30.55 -15.74 4.10
C TYR A 85 -29.31 -16.62 3.96
N GLY A 86 -28.99 -17.06 2.74
CA GLY A 86 -27.75 -17.80 2.47
C GLY A 86 -26.52 -16.94 2.76
N MET A 87 -26.48 -15.71 2.28
CA MET A 87 -25.36 -14.81 2.54
C MET A 87 -25.25 -14.43 4.02
N GLN A 88 -26.38 -14.17 4.69
CA GLN A 88 -26.41 -13.96 6.15
C GLN A 88 -25.87 -15.18 6.91
N ALA A 89 -26.29 -16.39 6.54
CA ALA A 89 -25.80 -17.61 7.15
C ALA A 89 -24.29 -17.79 6.95
N LEU A 90 -23.76 -17.44 5.78
CA LEU A 90 -22.32 -17.48 5.51
C LEU A 90 -21.53 -16.46 6.34
N VAL A 91 -22.05 -15.23 6.51
CA VAL A 91 -21.45 -14.22 7.39
C VAL A 91 -21.42 -14.74 8.84
N ILE A 92 -22.55 -15.24 9.35
CA ILE A 92 -22.65 -15.79 10.71
C ILE A 92 -21.70 -16.97 10.88
N ALA A 93 -21.64 -17.88 9.92
CA ALA A 93 -20.73 -19.02 9.94
C ALA A 93 -19.26 -18.58 9.98
N ALA A 94 -18.86 -17.60 9.16
CA ALA A 94 -17.50 -17.07 9.16
C ALA A 94 -17.13 -16.43 10.51
N VAL A 95 -18.04 -15.65 11.11
CA VAL A 95 -17.85 -15.09 12.46
C VAL A 95 -17.77 -16.19 13.52
N ALA A 96 -18.62 -17.20 13.45
CA ALA A 96 -18.61 -18.33 14.39
C ALA A 96 -17.30 -19.14 14.29
N VAL A 97 -16.80 -19.37 13.08
CA VAL A 97 -15.49 -19.98 12.84
C VAL A 97 -14.37 -19.10 13.39
N ALA A 98 -14.43 -17.78 13.19
CA ALA A 98 -13.46 -16.85 13.74
C ALA A 98 -13.40 -16.91 15.27
N ALA A 99 -14.57 -16.91 15.93
CA ALA A 99 -14.68 -17.06 17.38
C ALA A 99 -14.16 -18.40 17.87
N ARG A 100 -14.49 -19.51 17.19
CA ARG A 100 -14.06 -20.86 17.55
C ARG A 100 -12.55 -21.05 17.40
N LEU A 101 -11.95 -20.53 16.34
CA LEU A 101 -10.50 -20.61 16.12
C LEU A 101 -9.71 -19.64 17.03
N GLY A 102 -10.37 -18.57 17.47
CA GLY A 102 -9.84 -17.54 18.34
C GLY A 102 -9.30 -16.34 17.56
N LEU A 103 -9.73 -15.13 17.94
CA LEU A 103 -9.45 -13.88 17.21
C LEU A 103 -7.97 -13.43 17.27
N ALA A 104 -7.20 -13.94 18.23
CA ALA A 104 -5.76 -13.72 18.31
C ALA A 104 -4.95 -14.68 17.41
N ARG A 105 -5.58 -15.74 16.89
CA ARG A 105 -4.93 -16.71 16.01
C ARG A 105 -5.14 -16.35 14.55
N LEU A 106 -4.16 -16.67 13.73
CA LEU A 106 -4.21 -16.44 12.29
C LEU A 106 -5.48 -17.01 11.64
N GLY A 107 -5.86 -18.24 11.96
CA GLY A 107 -7.07 -18.85 11.39
C GLY A 107 -8.34 -18.08 11.72
N GLY A 108 -8.46 -17.59 12.95
CA GLY A 108 -9.59 -16.75 13.36
C GLY A 108 -9.58 -15.37 12.69
N GLN A 109 -8.40 -14.78 12.53
CA GLN A 109 -8.22 -13.50 11.81
C GLN A 109 -8.59 -13.62 10.33
N ALA A 110 -8.21 -14.72 9.68
CA ALA A 110 -8.54 -14.99 8.29
C ALA A 110 -10.05 -15.24 8.12
N ALA A 111 -10.68 -15.99 9.03
CA ALA A 111 -12.14 -16.18 9.04
C ALA A 111 -12.90 -14.86 9.30
N LEU A 112 -12.38 -13.99 10.17
CA LEU A 112 -12.99 -12.67 10.40
C LEU A 112 -12.80 -11.74 9.19
N TRP A 113 -11.66 -11.80 8.51
CA TRP A 113 -11.45 -11.12 7.24
C TRP A 113 -12.44 -11.60 6.17
N LEU A 114 -12.68 -12.90 6.07
CA LEU A 114 -13.72 -13.47 5.20
C LEU A 114 -15.09 -12.89 5.54
N ALA A 115 -15.44 -12.86 6.82
CA ALA A 115 -16.70 -12.28 7.28
C ALA A 115 -16.83 -10.81 6.85
N MET A 116 -15.77 -10.00 6.99
CA MET A 116 -15.78 -8.59 6.55
C MET A 116 -16.07 -8.45 5.05
N VAL A 117 -15.52 -9.32 4.19
CA VAL A 117 -15.80 -9.29 2.74
C VAL A 117 -17.23 -9.76 2.44
N LEU A 118 -17.68 -10.84 3.09
CA LEU A 118 -19.04 -11.35 2.93
C LEU A 118 -20.10 -10.34 3.42
N LEU A 119 -19.78 -9.56 4.45
CA LEU A 119 -20.62 -8.45 4.89
C LEU A 119 -20.84 -7.42 3.77
N GLY A 120 -19.78 -7.04 3.05
CA GLY A 120 -19.88 -6.17 1.89
C GLY A 120 -20.75 -6.77 0.77
N GLY A 121 -20.56 -8.05 0.47
CA GLY A 121 -21.40 -8.76 -0.49
C GLY A 121 -22.88 -8.85 -0.06
N LEU A 122 -23.15 -9.02 1.24
CA LEU A 122 -24.51 -8.99 1.80
C LEU A 122 -25.15 -7.60 1.64
N LEU A 123 -24.41 -6.54 1.94
CA LEU A 123 -24.89 -5.16 1.76
C LEU A 123 -25.18 -4.86 0.29
N ALA A 124 -24.30 -5.27 -0.63
CA ALA A 124 -24.51 -5.16 -2.07
C ALA A 124 -25.76 -5.91 -2.53
N LEU A 125 -25.97 -7.14 -2.02
CA LEU A 125 -27.18 -7.92 -2.29
C LEU A 125 -28.46 -7.22 -1.82
N ILE A 126 -28.43 -6.60 -0.65
CA ILE A 126 -29.57 -5.83 -0.12
C ILE A 126 -29.85 -4.63 -1.03
N GLY A 127 -28.83 -3.85 -1.38
CA GLY A 127 -28.97 -2.69 -2.26
C GLY A 127 -29.53 -3.05 -3.63
N GLN A 128 -29.03 -4.12 -4.25
CA GLN A 128 -29.52 -4.58 -5.56
C GLN A 128 -30.93 -5.20 -5.49
N THR A 129 -31.25 -5.95 -4.43
CA THR A 129 -32.54 -6.66 -4.32
C THR A 129 -33.69 -5.71 -4.02
N TYR A 130 -33.46 -4.72 -3.16
CA TYR A 130 -34.51 -3.81 -2.69
C TYR A 130 -34.46 -2.43 -3.33
N GLN A 131 -33.47 -2.15 -4.20
CA GLN A 131 -33.30 -0.86 -4.86
C GLN A 131 -33.51 0.29 -3.87
N THR A 132 -32.73 0.30 -2.79
CA THR A 132 -32.94 1.16 -1.62
C THR A 132 -32.83 2.66 -1.92
N GLY A 133 -32.52 3.05 -3.16
CA GLY A 133 -32.33 4.44 -3.58
C GLY A 133 -31.10 5.14 -2.96
N ALA A 134 -30.41 4.45 -2.04
CA ALA A 134 -29.19 4.91 -1.40
C ALA A 134 -28.04 4.96 -2.40
N ASP A 135 -27.23 6.01 -2.31
CA ASP A 135 -26.04 6.14 -3.12
C ASP A 135 -25.02 5.04 -2.80
N THR A 136 -24.22 4.66 -3.79
CA THR A 136 -23.20 3.60 -3.61
C THR A 136 -22.21 3.94 -2.49
N TRP A 137 -21.85 5.23 -2.30
CA TRP A 137 -20.93 5.65 -1.24
C TRP A 137 -21.49 5.40 0.17
N GLU A 138 -22.81 5.53 0.36
CA GLU A 138 -23.47 5.26 1.66
C GLU A 138 -23.33 3.78 2.04
N LEU A 139 -23.47 2.89 1.05
CA LEU A 139 -23.30 1.46 1.24
C LEU A 139 -21.88 1.11 1.70
N PHE A 140 -20.85 1.67 1.04
CA PHE A 140 -19.46 1.46 1.43
C PHE A 140 -19.12 2.11 2.77
N THR A 141 -19.75 3.25 3.10
CA THR A 141 -19.62 3.90 4.41
C THR A 141 -20.21 3.04 5.52
N LEU A 142 -21.42 2.50 5.31
CA LEU A 142 -22.04 1.56 6.24
C LEU A 142 -21.21 0.28 6.38
N TRP A 143 -20.65 -0.22 5.27
CA TRP A 143 -19.74 -1.36 5.30
C TRP A 143 -18.50 -1.07 6.16
N ALA A 144 -17.81 0.05 5.94
CA ALA A 144 -16.67 0.45 6.76
C ALA A 144 -17.05 0.58 8.24
N ALA A 145 -18.19 1.21 8.54
CA ALA A 145 -18.67 1.38 9.91
C ALA A 145 -18.93 0.03 10.62
N LEU A 146 -19.62 -0.89 9.95
CA LEU A 146 -19.93 -2.21 10.50
C LEU A 146 -18.70 -3.12 10.60
N ALA A 147 -17.72 -2.95 9.71
CA ALA A 147 -16.48 -3.72 9.71
C ALA A 147 -15.45 -3.22 10.73
N LEU A 148 -15.56 -1.97 11.19
CA LEU A 148 -14.65 -1.35 12.16
C LEU A 148 -14.50 -2.14 13.48
N PRO A 149 -15.58 -2.53 14.20
CA PRO A 149 -15.44 -3.32 15.42
C PRO A 149 -14.75 -4.67 15.18
N TRP A 150 -14.89 -5.25 13.99
CA TRP A 150 -14.20 -6.50 13.63
C TRP A 150 -12.71 -6.28 13.36
N ALA A 151 -12.33 -5.15 12.75
CA ALA A 151 -10.92 -4.77 12.59
C ALA A 151 -10.22 -4.61 13.96
N PHE A 152 -10.90 -3.98 14.94
CA PHE A 152 -10.41 -3.90 16.31
C PHE A 152 -10.32 -5.27 16.98
N ALA A 153 -11.33 -6.12 16.84
CA ALA A 153 -11.38 -7.44 17.48
C ALA A 153 -10.31 -8.40 16.93
N GLY A 154 -10.05 -8.38 15.61
CA GLY A 154 -9.10 -9.28 14.95
C GLY A 154 -7.63 -8.92 15.18
N ARG A 155 -7.32 -7.67 15.55
CA ARG A 155 -5.95 -7.21 15.88
C ARG A 155 -4.90 -7.69 14.86
N HIS A 156 -5.17 -7.53 13.57
CA HIS A 156 -4.24 -7.95 12.52
C HIS A 156 -4.26 -6.97 11.35
N ALA A 157 -3.09 -6.66 10.79
CA ALA A 157 -2.90 -5.69 9.72
C ALA A 157 -3.83 -5.93 8.52
N ALA A 158 -4.06 -7.19 8.15
CA ALA A 158 -4.93 -7.53 7.00
C ALA A 158 -6.38 -7.04 7.15
N LEU A 159 -6.94 -7.05 8.38
CA LEU A 159 -8.30 -6.55 8.61
C LEU A 159 -8.33 -5.02 8.52
N TRP A 160 -7.33 -4.36 9.09
CA TRP A 160 -7.18 -2.90 8.97
C TRP A 160 -6.96 -2.45 7.53
N LEU A 161 -6.17 -3.18 6.76
CA LEU A 161 -5.96 -2.89 5.33
C LEU A 161 -7.25 -3.06 4.51
N LEU A 162 -8.05 -4.08 4.80
CA LEU A 162 -9.37 -4.22 4.18
C LEU A 162 -10.28 -3.04 4.57
N TRP A 163 -10.30 -2.67 5.84
CA TRP A 163 -11.08 -1.53 6.32
C TRP A 163 -10.66 -0.23 5.64
N VAL A 164 -9.36 0.03 5.53
CA VAL A 164 -8.79 1.20 4.83
C VAL A 164 -9.20 1.19 3.34
N ALA A 165 -9.16 0.04 2.69
CA ALA A 165 -9.59 -0.07 1.29
C ALA A 165 -11.07 0.27 1.12
N VAL A 166 -11.95 -0.27 1.98
CA VAL A 166 -13.39 0.03 1.96
C VAL A 166 -13.65 1.51 2.25
N ALA A 167 -12.92 2.11 3.21
CA ALA A 167 -13.04 3.53 3.54
C ALA A 167 -12.59 4.44 2.37
N ASN A 168 -11.51 4.08 1.67
CA ASN A 168 -11.07 4.81 0.48
C ASN A 168 -12.09 4.71 -0.67
N ILE A 169 -12.67 3.53 -0.89
CA ILE A 169 -13.75 3.39 -1.90
C ILE A 169 -14.96 4.25 -1.51
N ALA A 170 -15.34 4.25 -0.23
CA ALA A 170 -16.44 5.10 0.24
C ALA A 170 -16.15 6.59 0.00
N LEU A 171 -14.93 7.05 0.30
CA LEU A 171 -14.53 8.44 0.12
C LEU A 171 -14.47 8.85 -1.36
N GLY A 172 -13.90 8.01 -2.23
CA GLY A 172 -13.85 8.27 -3.67
C GLY A 172 -15.25 8.36 -4.28
N LEU A 173 -16.14 7.40 -3.95
CA LEU A 173 -17.53 7.43 -4.41
C LEU A 173 -18.32 8.61 -3.84
N TRP A 174 -18.00 9.06 -2.63
CA TRP A 174 -18.60 10.27 -2.06
C TRP A 174 -18.11 11.51 -2.81
N ALA A 175 -16.82 11.57 -3.17
CA ALA A 175 -16.28 12.68 -3.95
C ALA A 175 -16.94 12.78 -5.34
N ASP A 176 -17.29 11.64 -5.97
CA ASP A 176 -18.04 11.63 -7.24
C ASP A 176 -19.40 12.34 -7.17
N THR A 177 -20.02 12.42 -5.99
CA THR A 177 -21.31 13.10 -5.82
C THR A 177 -21.24 14.60 -6.07
N ALA A 178 -20.04 15.19 -6.03
CA ALA A 178 -19.82 16.59 -6.35
C ALA A 178 -19.96 16.91 -7.86
N GLY A 179 -20.15 15.89 -8.71
CA GLY A 179 -20.43 16.05 -10.13
C GLY A 179 -19.21 15.90 -11.06
N SER A 180 -18.06 15.47 -10.53
CA SER A 180 -16.86 15.14 -11.29
C SER A 180 -16.34 13.76 -10.88
N ASP A 181 -15.75 13.03 -11.83
CA ASP A 181 -15.03 11.78 -11.54
C ASP A 181 -13.86 12.11 -10.62
N TRP A 182 -13.85 11.53 -9.41
CA TRP A 182 -12.89 11.83 -8.36
C TRP A 182 -11.44 11.58 -8.78
N MET A 183 -11.20 10.68 -9.74
CA MET A 183 -9.87 10.39 -10.29
C MET A 183 -9.39 11.44 -11.28
N ASN A 184 -10.29 12.28 -11.79
CA ASN A 184 -10.01 13.34 -12.76
C ASN A 184 -10.22 14.74 -12.16
N ASP A 185 -10.59 14.83 -10.89
CA ASP A 185 -10.80 16.07 -10.17
C ASP A 185 -9.68 16.31 -9.15
N GLU A 186 -8.91 17.38 -9.35
CA GLU A 186 -7.72 17.69 -8.54
C GLU A 186 -8.03 17.82 -7.05
N ARG A 187 -9.19 18.41 -6.70
CA ARG A 187 -9.62 18.59 -5.32
C ARG A 187 -9.93 17.26 -4.66
N SER A 188 -10.65 16.40 -5.36
CA SER A 188 -11.06 15.08 -4.89
C SER A 188 -9.87 14.16 -4.70
N MET A 189 -8.95 14.10 -5.67
CA MET A 189 -7.69 13.37 -5.52
C MET A 189 -6.86 13.91 -4.35
N THR A 190 -6.77 15.23 -4.19
CA THR A 190 -6.06 15.84 -3.06
C THR A 190 -6.68 15.46 -1.72
N LEU A 191 -8.01 15.46 -1.61
CA LEU A 191 -8.75 15.05 -0.42
C LEU A 191 -8.45 13.59 -0.05
N VAL A 192 -8.57 12.67 -1.02
CA VAL A 192 -8.28 11.23 -0.81
C VAL A 192 -6.82 11.03 -0.40
N GLY A 193 -5.89 11.73 -1.05
CA GLY A 193 -4.47 11.67 -0.71
C GLY A 193 -4.14 12.20 0.70
N LEU A 194 -4.82 13.26 1.14
CA LEU A 194 -4.69 13.78 2.51
C LEU A 194 -5.31 12.81 3.54
N PHE A 195 -6.39 12.14 3.19
CA PHE A 195 -6.99 11.09 4.02
C PHE A 195 -6.01 9.92 4.20
N ASP A 196 -5.39 9.42 3.13
CA ASP A 196 -4.37 8.36 3.22
C ASP A 196 -3.12 8.80 3.98
N LEU A 197 -2.71 10.06 3.86
CA LEU A 197 -1.62 10.63 4.66
C LEU A 197 -1.97 10.64 6.16
N ALA A 198 -3.19 11.04 6.51
CA ALA A 198 -3.67 11.02 7.88
C ALA A 198 -3.71 9.59 8.44
N LEU A 199 -4.20 8.63 7.65
CA LEU A 199 -4.18 7.21 8.00
C LEU A 199 -2.76 6.68 8.14
N TYR A 200 -1.82 7.09 7.28
CA TYR A 200 -0.40 6.75 7.41
C TYR A 200 0.18 7.24 8.75
N CYS A 201 -0.10 8.48 9.13
CA CYS A 201 0.33 9.03 10.41
C CYS A 201 -0.28 8.26 11.58
N LEU A 202 -1.59 7.98 11.54
CA LEU A 202 -2.28 7.20 12.57
C LEU A 202 -1.72 5.78 12.69
N TRP A 203 -1.52 5.09 11.56
CA TRP A 203 -0.92 3.76 11.49
C TRP A 203 0.50 3.78 12.08
N SER A 204 1.29 4.77 11.67
CA SER A 204 2.65 4.95 12.14
C SER A 204 2.69 5.20 13.64
N ILE A 205 1.78 6.03 14.19
CA ILE A 205 1.63 6.30 15.63
C ILE A 205 1.22 5.03 16.38
N ALA A 206 0.17 4.36 15.91
CA ALA A 206 -0.39 3.14 16.48
C ALA A 206 0.64 2.01 16.57
N ALA A 207 1.56 1.93 15.62
CA ALA A 207 2.63 0.93 15.62
C ALA A 207 3.58 0.98 16.81
N ALA A 208 3.65 2.09 17.55
CA ALA A 208 4.42 2.13 18.80
C ALA A 208 3.68 1.44 19.97
N ARG A 209 2.36 1.29 19.89
CA ARG A 209 1.52 0.77 20.98
C ARG A 209 0.97 -0.61 20.69
N TRP A 210 0.76 -0.93 19.42
CA TRP A 210 -0.01 -2.11 19.00
C TRP A 210 0.77 -2.90 17.94
N ALA A 211 1.04 -4.17 18.26
CA ALA A 211 1.86 -5.06 17.45
C ALA A 211 1.29 -5.29 16.04
N GLU A 212 -0.03 -5.25 15.89
CA GLU A 212 -0.71 -5.42 14.60
C GLU A 212 -0.36 -4.33 13.57
N PHE A 213 0.07 -3.15 14.02
CA PHE A 213 0.49 -2.06 13.14
C PHE A 213 2.00 -2.08 12.88
N ALA A 214 2.78 -2.92 13.57
CA ALA A 214 4.25 -2.94 13.49
C ALA A 214 4.78 -3.39 12.12
N GLY A 215 3.98 -4.09 11.31
CA GLY A 215 4.38 -4.52 9.96
C GLY A 215 4.64 -3.36 9.00
N HIS A 216 5.41 -3.64 7.94
CA HIS A 216 5.79 -2.66 6.91
C HIS A 216 4.73 -2.50 5.79
N ALA A 217 3.85 -3.49 5.60
CA ALA A 217 2.88 -3.46 4.50
C ALA A 217 1.89 -2.29 4.61
N GLY A 218 1.36 -2.05 5.81
CA GLY A 218 0.45 -0.94 6.11
C GLY A 218 0.98 0.44 5.69
N PRO A 219 2.09 0.91 6.30
CA PRO A 219 2.65 2.21 5.97
C PRO A 219 3.07 2.34 4.51
N ARG A 220 3.60 1.26 3.88
CA ARG A 220 3.96 1.28 2.45
C ARG A 220 2.76 1.48 1.54
N LEU A 221 1.66 0.77 1.80
CA LEU A 221 0.44 0.88 0.99
C LEU A 221 -0.20 2.27 1.15
N LEU A 222 -0.26 2.79 2.38
CA LEU A 222 -0.80 4.12 2.67
C LEU A 222 0.07 5.23 2.07
N ALA A 223 1.39 5.14 2.18
CA ALA A 223 2.30 6.09 1.55
C ALA A 223 2.19 6.05 0.03
N ALA A 224 2.09 4.86 -0.57
CA ALA A 224 1.89 4.72 -2.00
C ALA A 224 0.56 5.33 -2.46
N ALA A 225 -0.53 5.07 -1.74
CA ALA A 225 -1.86 5.61 -2.05
C ALA A 225 -1.90 7.15 -1.92
N ALA A 226 -1.33 7.68 -0.83
CA ALA A 226 -1.20 9.13 -0.63
C ALA A 226 -0.39 9.79 -1.76
N LEU A 227 0.78 9.23 -2.11
CA LEU A 227 1.61 9.78 -3.19
C LEU A 227 0.95 9.64 -4.56
N PHE A 228 0.23 8.55 -4.81
CA PHE A 228 -0.55 8.34 -6.03
C PHE A 228 -1.65 9.39 -6.20
N CYS A 229 -2.33 9.76 -5.11
CA CYS A 229 -3.42 10.74 -5.16
C CYS A 229 -2.92 12.20 -5.13
N LEU A 230 -1.80 12.50 -4.47
CA LEU A 230 -1.29 13.87 -4.33
C LEU A 230 -0.37 14.32 -5.47
N SER A 231 0.35 13.40 -6.12
CA SER A 231 1.33 13.79 -7.16
C SER A 231 0.69 14.27 -8.47
N PRO A 232 -0.38 13.63 -9.00
CA PRO A 232 -1.02 14.09 -10.23
C PRO A 232 -1.62 15.50 -10.13
N PRO A 233 -2.40 15.88 -9.08
CA PRO A 233 -2.88 17.26 -8.92
C PRO A 233 -1.73 18.27 -8.84
N ALA A 234 -0.65 17.94 -8.13
CA ALA A 234 0.52 18.82 -8.08
C ALA A 234 1.19 19.00 -9.46
N ILE A 235 1.17 17.98 -10.32
CA ILE A 235 1.68 18.04 -11.70
C ILE A 235 0.73 18.84 -12.59
N LEU A 236 -0.57 18.58 -12.53
CA LEU A 236 -1.59 19.24 -13.36
C LEU A 236 -1.70 20.73 -13.02
N ALA A 237 -1.59 21.10 -11.74
CA ALA A 237 -1.52 22.49 -11.33
C ALA A 237 -0.33 23.24 -11.96
N ALA A 238 0.76 22.54 -12.32
CA ALA A 238 1.88 23.12 -13.06
C ALA A 238 1.56 23.34 -14.55
N ILE A 239 0.66 22.57 -15.14
CA ILE A 239 0.31 22.62 -16.56
C ILE A 239 -0.82 23.63 -16.79
N ASP A 240 -1.86 23.60 -15.98
CA ASP A 240 -3.15 24.26 -16.28
C ASP A 240 -3.23 25.72 -15.85
N HIS A 241 -2.45 26.13 -14.85
CA HIS A 241 -2.53 27.49 -14.32
C HIS A 241 -1.82 28.50 -15.25
N VAL A 242 -2.53 29.57 -15.62
CA VAL A 242 -2.01 30.63 -16.53
C VAL A 242 -0.88 31.47 -15.89
N ALA A 243 -0.88 31.59 -14.56
CA ALA A 243 0.17 32.22 -13.78
C ALA A 243 0.82 31.19 -12.82
N PRO A 244 2.12 31.30 -12.50
CA PRO A 244 2.83 30.42 -11.57
C PRO A 244 2.45 30.71 -10.12
N GLU A 245 1.15 30.74 -9.84
CA GLU A 245 0.66 30.70 -8.46
C GLU A 245 0.92 29.29 -7.93
N PHE A 246 1.53 29.23 -6.75
CA PHE A 246 1.66 27.97 -6.03
C PHE A 246 0.28 27.59 -5.52
N GLY A 247 -0.43 26.77 -6.31
CA GLY A 247 -1.73 26.22 -5.95
C GLY A 247 -1.67 25.45 -4.63
N TYR A 248 -2.83 25.30 -3.99
CA TYR A 248 -2.92 24.54 -2.74
C TYR A 248 -2.53 23.07 -2.94
N GLU A 249 -2.60 22.54 -4.17
CA GLU A 249 -2.20 21.21 -4.60
C GLU A 249 -0.70 20.99 -4.37
N LEU A 250 0.15 21.93 -4.81
CA LEU A 250 1.59 21.85 -4.57
C LEU A 250 1.91 22.00 -3.08
N CYS A 251 1.24 22.92 -2.39
CA CYS A 251 1.42 23.09 -0.94
C CYS A 251 1.05 21.83 -0.17
N ALA A 252 -0.06 21.17 -0.53
CA ALA A 252 -0.50 19.91 0.05
C ALA A 252 0.52 18.79 -0.22
N TRP A 253 1.04 18.70 -1.45
CA TRP A 253 2.07 17.72 -1.80
C TRP A 253 3.39 17.94 -1.06
N LEU A 254 3.87 19.19 -0.97
CA LEU A 254 5.09 19.54 -0.21
C LEU A 254 4.93 19.21 1.29
N ALA A 255 3.76 19.55 1.87
CA ALA A 255 3.44 19.20 3.24
C ALA A 255 3.42 17.67 3.43
N ALA A 256 2.84 16.93 2.48
CA ALA A 256 2.81 15.47 2.53
C ALA A 256 4.20 14.84 2.49
N ILE A 257 5.09 15.29 1.58
CA ILE A 257 6.48 14.83 1.54
C ILE A 257 7.20 15.14 2.85
N ALA A 258 7.03 16.35 3.38
CA ALA A 258 7.65 16.73 4.65
C ALA A 258 7.18 15.83 5.80
N VAL A 259 5.87 15.55 5.88
CA VAL A 259 5.27 14.69 6.91
C VAL A 259 5.77 13.24 6.76
N LEU A 260 5.69 12.66 5.56
CA LEU A 260 6.15 11.29 5.29
C LEU A 260 7.64 11.13 5.63
N THR A 261 8.47 12.06 5.18
CA THR A 261 9.92 12.07 5.45
C THR A 261 10.21 12.19 6.95
N ALA A 262 9.53 13.11 7.65
CA ALA A 262 9.72 13.32 9.09
C ALA A 262 9.32 12.08 9.90
N PHE A 263 8.22 11.41 9.54
CA PHE A 263 7.78 10.18 10.19
C PHE A 263 8.73 9.01 9.91
N GLU A 264 9.18 8.85 8.67
CA GLU A 264 10.11 7.78 8.31
C GLU A 264 11.47 7.96 9.00
N LEU A 265 12.03 9.17 9.02
CA LEU A 265 13.30 9.44 9.68
C LEU A 265 13.25 9.22 11.21
N ARG A 266 12.09 9.48 11.84
CA ARG A 266 11.89 9.36 13.30
C ARG A 266 11.52 7.96 13.77
N ARG A 267 10.79 7.16 12.98
CA ARG A 267 10.23 5.87 13.47
C ARG A 267 10.72 4.62 12.77
N ARG A 268 10.71 4.56 11.44
CA ARG A 268 10.80 3.28 10.72
C ARG A 268 11.97 3.15 9.76
N ARG A 269 12.41 4.27 9.16
CA ARG A 269 13.47 4.33 8.16
C ARG A 269 13.27 3.29 7.05
N ASP A 270 12.04 3.13 6.59
CA ASP A 270 11.70 2.15 5.57
C ASP A 270 12.21 2.61 4.21
N ARG A 271 13.17 1.84 3.66
CA ARG A 271 13.82 2.11 2.38
C ARG A 271 12.81 2.20 1.22
N ALA A 272 11.75 1.39 1.28
CA ALA A 272 10.73 1.37 0.23
C ALA A 272 9.97 2.70 0.17
N VAL A 273 9.63 3.28 1.33
CA VAL A 273 8.90 4.55 1.40
C VAL A 273 9.79 5.69 0.93
N PHE A 274 11.08 5.71 1.29
CA PHE A 274 12.01 6.70 0.74
C PHE A 274 12.20 6.58 -0.77
N ALA A 275 12.22 5.36 -1.33
CA ALA A 275 12.27 5.18 -2.77
C ALA A 275 11.01 5.73 -3.46
N MET A 276 9.82 5.51 -2.88
CA MET A 276 8.57 6.09 -3.38
C MET A 276 8.60 7.63 -3.33
N LEU A 277 9.07 8.20 -2.22
CA LEU A 277 9.22 9.64 -2.06
C LEU A 277 10.18 10.24 -3.09
N LEU A 278 11.31 9.57 -3.36
CA LEU A 278 12.27 10.02 -4.37
C LEU A 278 11.65 10.02 -5.77
N VAL A 279 10.95 8.95 -6.15
CA VAL A 279 10.28 8.87 -7.46
C VAL A 279 9.21 9.95 -7.60
N ALA A 280 8.38 10.14 -6.58
CA ALA A 280 7.37 11.21 -6.58
C ALA A 280 8.04 12.59 -6.67
N ALA A 281 9.11 12.81 -5.91
CA ALA A 281 9.84 14.07 -5.89
C ALA A 281 10.41 14.43 -7.26
N ILE A 282 11.07 13.49 -7.93
CA ILE A 282 11.61 13.67 -9.28
C ILE A 282 10.50 14.00 -10.27
N GLY A 283 9.36 13.31 -10.21
CA GLY A 283 8.23 13.55 -11.10
C GLY A 283 7.68 14.98 -10.98
N VAL A 284 7.38 15.41 -9.76
CA VAL A 284 6.80 16.75 -9.51
C VAL A 284 7.84 17.85 -9.71
N SER A 285 9.08 17.69 -9.24
CA SER A 285 10.16 18.68 -9.39
C SER A 285 10.42 18.98 -10.87
N THR A 286 10.48 17.94 -11.72
CA THR A 286 10.78 18.09 -13.15
C THR A 286 9.76 18.97 -13.86
N VAL A 287 8.46 18.74 -13.61
CA VAL A 287 7.38 19.49 -14.26
C VAL A 287 7.36 20.94 -13.76
N TRP A 288 7.52 21.15 -12.45
CA TRP A 288 7.57 22.50 -11.88
C TRP A 288 8.82 23.28 -12.33
N LEU A 289 9.97 22.63 -12.46
CA LEU A 289 11.18 23.26 -12.99
C LEU A 289 11.02 23.63 -14.46
N TYR A 290 10.42 22.75 -15.27
CA TYR A 290 10.09 23.06 -16.67
C TYR A 290 9.18 24.30 -16.74
N ARG A 291 8.09 24.32 -15.96
CA ARG A 291 7.17 25.46 -15.89
C ARG A 291 7.86 26.75 -15.47
N LEU A 292 8.71 26.68 -14.44
CA LEU A 292 9.43 27.84 -13.93
C LEU A 292 10.40 28.39 -14.98
N ALA A 293 11.09 27.49 -15.68
CA ALA A 293 12.02 27.84 -16.74
C ALA A 293 11.30 28.49 -17.93
N THR A 294 10.18 27.93 -18.40
CA THR A 294 9.41 28.53 -19.50
C THR A 294 8.85 29.89 -19.12
N TYR A 295 8.31 30.04 -17.90
CA TYR A 295 7.78 31.31 -17.42
C TYR A 295 8.84 32.43 -17.31
N PHE A 296 9.99 32.15 -16.68
CA PHE A 296 11.00 33.18 -16.43
C PHE A 296 11.94 33.44 -17.62
N LEU A 297 12.29 32.42 -18.38
CA LEU A 297 13.31 32.52 -19.44
C LEU A 297 12.70 32.72 -20.83
N PHE A 298 11.46 32.29 -21.06
CA PHE A 298 10.91 32.16 -22.43
C PHE A 298 9.52 32.80 -22.56
N THR A 299 9.46 34.13 -22.42
CA THR A 299 8.24 34.90 -22.74
C THR A 299 8.06 35.20 -24.24
N ARG A 300 9.05 34.92 -25.11
CA ARG A 300 9.02 35.33 -26.54
C ARG A 300 9.75 34.43 -27.58
N HIS A 301 10.27 33.25 -27.24
CA HIS A 301 11.04 32.43 -28.20
C HIS A 301 10.69 30.94 -28.18
N ASP A 302 10.86 30.28 -29.34
CA ASP A 302 10.70 28.84 -29.56
C ASP A 302 11.47 28.02 -28.52
N GLU A 303 10.82 26.95 -28.02
CA GLU A 303 11.34 25.98 -27.05
C GLU A 303 12.75 25.48 -27.42
N PRO A 304 13.81 25.91 -26.72
CA PRO A 304 15.17 25.53 -27.10
C PRO A 304 15.47 24.11 -26.60
N ALA A 305 16.05 23.28 -27.47
CA ALA A 305 16.54 21.94 -27.13
C ALA A 305 17.48 21.91 -25.89
N ALA A 306 18.10 23.04 -25.55
CA ALA A 306 18.91 23.21 -24.35
C ALA A 306 18.11 23.06 -23.03
N LEU A 307 16.83 23.46 -22.98
CA LEU A 307 16.00 23.32 -21.78
C LEU A 307 15.76 21.84 -21.45
N TRP A 308 15.48 21.02 -22.47
CA TRP A 308 15.33 19.57 -22.34
C TRP A 308 16.62 18.91 -21.83
N LEU A 309 17.79 19.39 -22.26
CA LEU A 309 19.07 18.89 -21.78
C LEU A 309 19.32 19.25 -20.31
N VAL A 310 18.98 20.47 -19.88
CA VAL A 310 19.06 20.89 -18.48
C VAL A 310 18.12 20.06 -17.60
N LEU A 311 16.87 19.86 -18.02
CA LEU A 311 15.91 19.01 -17.30
C LEU A 311 16.40 17.56 -17.18
N ALA A 312 16.92 16.98 -18.27
CA ALA A 312 17.49 15.64 -18.23
C ALA A 312 18.66 15.54 -17.24
N MET A 313 19.55 16.55 -17.19
CA MET A 313 20.65 16.59 -16.21
C MET A 313 20.13 16.71 -14.77
N VAL A 314 19.07 17.49 -14.53
CA VAL A 314 18.47 17.60 -13.20
C VAL A 314 17.86 16.28 -12.77
N VAL A 315 17.07 15.63 -13.63
CA VAL A 315 16.47 14.32 -13.35
C VAL A 315 17.54 13.28 -13.03
N VAL A 316 18.59 13.21 -13.83
CA VAL A 316 19.72 12.29 -13.60
C VAL A 316 20.45 12.65 -12.29
N GLY A 317 20.62 13.95 -12.01
CA GLY A 317 21.23 14.45 -10.79
C GLY A 317 20.45 14.07 -9.54
N GLU A 318 19.13 14.31 -9.53
CA GLU A 318 18.22 13.96 -8.43
C GLU A 318 18.16 12.44 -8.22
N ALA A 319 18.04 11.66 -9.31
CA ALA A 319 18.05 10.20 -9.24
C ALA A 319 19.38 9.67 -8.67
N THR A 320 20.51 10.21 -9.12
CA THR A 320 21.85 9.81 -8.65
C THR A 320 22.05 10.19 -7.19
N ALA A 321 21.71 11.43 -6.82
CA ALA A 321 21.81 11.91 -5.45
C ALA A 321 20.92 11.10 -4.50
N GLY A 322 19.68 10.81 -4.89
CA GLY A 322 18.76 9.97 -4.15
C GLY A 322 19.27 8.54 -3.98
N ALA A 323 19.80 7.93 -5.04
CA ALA A 323 20.39 6.58 -4.98
C ALA A 323 21.63 6.53 -4.05
N LEU A 324 22.50 7.54 -4.12
CA LEU A 324 23.65 7.66 -3.23
C LEU A 324 23.24 7.87 -1.77
N TRP A 325 22.20 8.68 -1.53
CA TRP A 325 21.67 8.91 -0.20
C TRP A 325 21.06 7.64 0.40
N LEU A 326 20.24 6.91 -0.36
CA LEU A 326 19.70 5.62 0.04
C LEU A 326 20.80 4.60 0.36
N ARG A 327 21.86 4.52 -0.46
CA ARG A 327 23.02 3.66 -0.19
C ARG A 327 23.76 4.04 1.09
N ARG A 328 23.95 5.33 1.35
CA ARG A 328 24.58 5.81 2.60
C ARG A 328 23.73 5.48 3.81
N MET A 329 22.41 5.58 3.71
CA MET A 329 21.50 5.18 4.78
C MET A 329 21.60 3.68 5.06
N ASP A 330 21.71 2.84 4.03
CA ASP A 330 21.90 1.40 4.19
C ASP A 330 23.18 1.09 4.98
N GLN A 331 24.30 1.71 4.60
CA GLN A 331 25.57 1.55 5.31
C GLN A 331 25.46 2.01 6.77
N GLN A 332 24.78 3.12 7.04
CA GLN A 332 24.60 3.62 8.41
C GLN A 332 23.69 2.73 9.27
N MET A 333 22.69 2.08 8.66
CA MET A 333 21.83 1.13 9.35
C MET A 333 22.59 -0.16 9.69
N GLU A 334 23.34 -0.72 8.74
CA GLU A 334 24.19 -1.90 8.95
C GLU A 334 25.23 -1.66 10.06
N HIS A 335 25.89 -0.50 10.07
CA HIS A 335 26.87 -0.15 11.12
C HIS A 335 26.27 0.02 12.52
N ARG A 336 24.99 0.41 12.64
CA ARG A 336 24.32 0.54 13.93
C ARG A 336 23.85 -0.81 14.46
N GLU A 337 23.35 -1.69 13.60
CA GLU A 337 22.98 -3.05 13.96
C GLU A 337 24.20 -3.88 14.39
N ALA A 338 25.37 -3.65 13.76
CA ALA A 338 26.62 -4.28 14.17
C ALA A 338 27.18 -3.80 15.53
N ARG A 339 26.66 -2.70 16.10
CA ARG A 339 27.10 -2.13 17.38
C ARG A 339 26.12 -2.34 18.53
N ALA A 340 24.91 -2.82 18.25
CA ALA A 340 23.84 -3.06 19.23
C ALA A 340 23.81 -4.52 19.66
#